data_AF-A0A392PTB8-F1
#
_entry.id   AF-A0A392PTB8-F1
#
_cell.length_a   1.000
_cell.length_b   1.000
_cell.length_c   1.000
_cell.angle_alpha   90.00
_cell.angle_beta   90.00
_cell.angle_gamma   90.00
#
_symmetry.space_group_name_H-M   'P 1'
#
loop_
_entity.id
_entity.type
_entity.pdbx_description
1 polymer ?
#
loop_
_entity_poly.entity_id
_entity_poly.type
_entity_poly.pdbx_seq_one_letter_code
_entity_poly.pdbx_strand_id
1 'polypeptide(L)' 'MSSSTSSSTTNKVTLKLLIDTKNEKVLFAEASKAVIDFLFNLLRLPVGTVVKLLSKNGMVGSL' A
#
# COMPACT_ATOMS: atom_id res chain seq x y z
N MET A 1 14.59 1.39 36.66
CA MET A 1 13.31 1.10 35.96
C MET A 1 13.25 2.00 34.74
N SER A 2 13.65 1.52 33.57
CA SER A 2 13.56 2.29 32.33
C SER A 2 12.31 1.80 31.59
N SER A 3 11.20 2.53 31.74
CA SER A 3 9.96 2.25 31.03
C SER A 3 10.14 2.68 29.57
N SER A 4 10.43 1.71 28.70
CA SER A 4 10.42 1.89 27.25
C SER A 4 8.98 2.11 26.78
N THR A 5 8.57 3.36 26.61
CA THR A 5 7.31 3.73 25.95
C THR A 5 7.47 3.46 24.45
N SER A 6 6.91 2.35 23.96
CA SER A 6 6.78 2.06 22.54
C SER A 6 5.77 3.04 21.92
N SER A 7 6.26 4.16 21.39
CA SER A 7 5.46 5.05 20.54
C SER A 7 5.09 4.30 19.26
N SER A 8 3.87 3.77 19.20
CA SER A 8 3.28 3.22 17.97
C SER A 8 3.13 4.34 16.95
N THR A 9 4.18 4.57 16.16
CA THR A 9 4.12 5.44 14.99
C THR A 9 3.24 4.75 13.96
N THR A 10 1.95 5.07 13.98
CA THR A 10 1.02 4.64 12.94
C THR A 10 1.49 5.23 11.62
N ASN A 11 2.14 4.42 10.78
CA ASN A 11 2.54 4.80 9.43
C ASN A 11 1.27 4.99 8.58
N LYS A 12 0.70 6.20 8.65
CA LYS A 12 -0.46 6.58 7.87
C LYS A 12 -0.03 6.83 6.42
N VAL A 13 -0.61 6.07 5.51
CA VAL A 13 -0.51 6.33 4.08
C VAL A 13 -1.65 7.25 3.68
N THR A 14 -1.33 8.37 3.03
CA THR A 14 -2.33 9.33 2.51
C THR A 14 -2.28 9.32 0.99
N LEU A 15 -3.45 9.23 0.37
CA LEU A 15 -3.66 9.31 -1.08
C LEU A 15 -4.67 10.42 -1.37
N LYS A 16 -4.41 11.24 -2.39
CA LYS A 16 -5.35 12.25 -2.85
C LYS A 16 -5.99 11.74 -4.14
N LEU A 17 -7.31 11.60 -4.12
CA LEU A 17 -8.08 11.05 -5.24
C LEU A 17 -8.90 12.15 -5.90
N LEU A 18 -8.93 12.17 -7.23
CA LEU A 18 -9.97 12.87 -7.98
C LEU A 18 -11.02 11.84 -8.37
N ILE A 19 -12.24 12.00 -7.86
CA ILE A 19 -13.32 11.03 -8.02
C ILE A 19 -14.46 11.69 -8.80
N ASP A 20 -14.89 11.03 -9.89
CA ASP A 20 -16.20 11.26 -10.48
C ASP A 20 -17.23 10.47 -9.70
N THR A 21 -17.94 11.15 -8.81
CA THR A 21 -18.93 10.53 -7.93
C THR A 21 -20.19 10.09 -8.65
N LYS A 22 -20.49 10.64 -9.84
CA LYS A 22 -21.68 10.26 -10.61
C LYS A 22 -21.51 8.91 -11.29
N ASN A 23 -20.29 8.64 -11.76
CA ASN A 23 -19.95 7.39 -12.41
C ASN A 23 -19.21 6.41 -11.49
N GLU A 24 -19.03 6.78 -10.21
CA GLU A 24 -18.30 6.00 -9.19
C GLU A 24 -16.88 5.61 -9.64
N LYS A 25 -16.18 6.54 -10.30
CA LYS A 25 -14.85 6.32 -10.87
C LYS A 25 -13.79 7.21 -10.23
N VAL A 26 -12.64 6.63 -9.92
CA VAL A 26 -11.43 7.40 -9.59
C VAL A 26 -10.75 7.78 -10.90
N LEU A 27 -10.67 9.07 -11.19
CA LEU A 27 -10.05 9.60 -12.41
C LEU A 27 -8.53 9.71 -12.26
N PHE A 28 -8.07 10.13 -11.08
CA PHE A 28 -6.64 10.29 -10.77
C PHE A 28 -6.37 9.99 -9.30
N ALA A 29 -5.17 9.49 -9.01
CA ALA A 29 -4.65 9.29 -7.67
C ALA A 29 -3.23 9.86 -7.56
N GLU A 30 -3.05 10.86 -6.69
CA GLU A 30 -1.75 11.40 -6.31
C GLU A 30 -1.31 10.73 -5.00
N ALA A 31 -0.06 10.27 -4.97
CA ALA A 31 0.51 9.56 -3.84
C ALA A 31 1.93 10.06 -3.55
N SER A 32 2.39 9.84 -2.32
CA SER A 32 3.79 10.14 -1.98
C SER A 32 4.75 9.24 -2.74
N LYS A 33 5.98 9.73 -2.94
CA LYS A 33 7.04 8.98 -3.63
C LYS A 33 7.24 7.57 -3.08
N ALA A 34 7.19 7.41 -1.75
CA ALA A 34 7.37 6.12 -1.10
C ALA A 34 6.29 5.09 -1.52
N VAL A 35 5.04 5.52 -1.69
CA VAL A 35 3.94 4.64 -2.13
C VAL A 35 4.15 4.22 -3.58
N ILE A 36 4.49 5.20 -4.43
CA ILE A 36 4.73 4.95 -5.85
C ILE A 36 5.92 4.02 -6.06
N ASP A 37 7.03 4.26 -5.37
CA ASP A 37 8.22 3.39 -5.40
C ASP A 37 7.88 1.97 -4.93
N PHE A 38 7.08 1.83 -3.87
CA PHE A 38 6.62 0.52 -3.40
C PHE A 38 5.81 -0.21 -4.48
N LEU A 39 4.82 0.44 -5.10
CA LEU A 39 3.99 -0.15 -6.14
C LEU A 39 4.82 -0.55 -7.37
N PHE A 40 5.72 0.32 -7.84
CA PHE A 40 6.60 -0.02 -8.97
C PHE A 40 7.56 -1.15 -8.65
N ASN A 41 8.14 -1.15 -7.44
CA ASN A 41 8.99 -2.26 -7.02
C ASN A 41 8.19 -3.56 -6.90
N LEU A 42 6.95 -3.52 -6.42
CA LEU A 42 6.06 -4.67 -6.37
C LEU A 42 5.78 -5.23 -7.78
N LEU A 43 5.50 -4.36 -8.76
CA LEU A 43 5.23 -4.75 -10.15
C LEU A 43 6.48 -5.26 -10.90
N ARG A 44 7.68 -4.90 -10.43
CA ARG A 44 8.94 -5.44 -10.97
C ARG A 44 9.22 -6.87 -10.52
N LEU A 45 8.57 -7.33 -9.45
CA LEU A 45 8.80 -8.67 -8.94
C LEU A 45 8.07 -9.69 -9.81
N PRO A 46 8.66 -10.87 -10.04
CA PRO A 46 7.93 -11.99 -10.63
C PRO A 46 6.65 -12.30 -9.82
N VAL A 47 5.58 -12.69 -10.51
CA VAL A 47 4.27 -12.94 -9.89
C VAL A 47 4.37 -13.94 -8.74
N GLY A 48 5.15 -15.01 -8.88
CA GLY A 48 5.37 -16.00 -7.81
C GLY A 48 6.02 -15.41 -6.56
N THR A 49 6.86 -14.38 -6.71
CA THR A 49 7.46 -13.64 -5.58
C THR A 49 6.41 -12.78 -4.88
N VAL A 50 5.57 -12.07 -5.65
CA VAL A 50 4.49 -11.24 -5.09
C VAL A 50 3.50 -12.12 -4.32
N VAL A 51 3.04 -13.23 -4.92
CA VAL A 51 2.13 -14.18 -4.25
C VAL A 51 2.77 -14.71 -2.97
N LYS A 52 4.02 -15.16 -3.01
CA LYS A 52 4.72 -15.67 -1.81
C LYS A 52 4.83 -14.63 -0.71
N LEU A 53 5.12 -13.37 -1.04
CA LEU A 53 5.20 -12.27 -0.07
C LEU A 53 3.83 -11.96 0.54
N LEU A 54 2.78 -11.85 -0.28
CA LEU A 54 1.42 -11.55 0.18
C LEU A 54 0.84 -12.70 1.02
N SER A 55 1.02 -13.95 0.59
CA SER A 55 0.57 -15.14 1.33
C SER A 55 1.30 -15.30 2.66
N LYS A 56 2.60 -14.97 2.74
CA LYS A 56 3.34 -14.96 4.01
C LYS A 56 2.76 -13.96 5.02
N ASN A 57 2.12 -12.90 4.55
CA ASN A 57 1.48 -11.88 5.39
C ASN A 57 -0.02 -12.11 5.58
N GLY A 58 -0.55 -13.28 5.18
CA GLY A 58 -1.98 -13.60 5.34
C GLY A 58 -2.90 -12.87 4.35
N MET A 59 -2.35 -12.17 3.35
CA MET A 59 -3.14 -11.59 2.26
C MET A 59 -3.36 -12.64 1.16
N VAL A 60 -4.62 -13.02 0.95
CA VAL A 60 -5.05 -13.77 -0.24
C VAL A 60 -5.39 -12.74 -1.31
N GLY A 61 -4.52 -12.57 -2.30
CA GLY A 61 -4.81 -11.72 -3.47
C GLY A 61 -5.75 -12.44 -4.42
N SER A 62 -6.78 -11.75 -4.93
CA SER A 62 -7.54 -12.21 -6.09
C SER A 62 -6.68 -12.06 -7.35
N LEU A 63 -6.72 -13.06 -8.23
CA LEU A 63 -6.32 -12.91 -9.63
C LEU A 63 -7.46 -12.25 -10.42
#